data_AF-A0A812SIW4-F1
#
_entry.id   AF-A0A812SIW4-F1
#
_cell.length_a   1.000
_cell.length_b   1.000
_cell.length_c   1.000
_cell.angle_alpha   90.00
_cell.angle_beta   90.00
_cell.angle_gamma   90.00
#
_symmetry.space_group_name_H-M   'P 1'
#
loop_
_entity.id
_entity.type
_entity.pdbx_description
1 polymer ?
#
loop_
_entity_poly.entity_id
_entity_poly.type
_entity_poly.pdbx_seq_one_letter_code
_entity_poly.pdbx_strand_id
1 'polypeptide(L)'
;MFFVAVAALSLLPWPVAGKMAVVRVFATSEEVTYLTQSYTEWESTMPCANPGQSSNVDLILVYSKDLATDGIATAAVQSYESGFAQNEHWTGCFGGIKNFSAKLSPEEDHYDDQGYATNRHWVSGPNMIFKHIVEAMFTGAFAGEYDSFFWMEMDAVPVMANWLDKFVEEAAEMPAMNMAIRGSP
;
A
#
# COMPACT_ATOMS: atom_id res chain seq x y z
N MET A 1 18.24 58.39 6.84
CA MET A 1 18.94 57.31 6.12
C MET A 1 18.20 56.03 6.48
N PHE A 2 17.24 55.60 5.64
CA PHE A 2 16.42 54.41 5.88
C PHE A 2 17.13 53.22 5.24
N PHE A 3 17.48 52.22 6.04
CA PHE A 3 17.92 50.92 5.54
C PHE A 3 16.66 50.10 5.23
N VAL A 4 16.43 49.81 3.95
CA VAL A 4 15.48 48.77 3.52
C VAL A 4 16.21 47.44 3.64
N ALA A 5 15.81 46.62 4.60
CA ALA A 5 16.22 45.23 4.66
C ALA A 5 15.44 44.45 3.59
N VAL A 6 16.13 44.04 2.52
CA VAL A 6 15.60 43.05 1.58
C VAL A 6 15.69 41.71 2.30
N ALA A 7 14.55 41.20 2.77
CA ALA A 7 14.45 39.83 3.25
C ALA A 7 14.70 38.91 2.04
N ALA A 8 15.85 38.24 2.03
CA ALA A 8 16.06 37.11 1.15
C ALA A 8 15.03 36.05 1.56
N LEU A 9 14.01 35.86 0.75
CA LEU A 9 13.20 34.64 0.79
C LEU A 9 14.18 33.50 0.52
N SER A 10 14.59 32.80 1.57
CA SER A 10 15.22 31.51 1.45
C SER A 10 14.27 30.64 0.64
N LEU A 11 14.70 30.25 -0.55
CA LEU A 11 14.16 29.11 -1.27
C LEU A 11 14.39 27.90 -0.36
N LEU A 12 13.47 27.67 0.58
CA LEU A 12 13.41 26.39 1.26
C LEU A 12 13.21 25.37 0.13
N PRO A 13 14.06 24.34 0.03
CA PRO A 13 13.82 23.27 -0.92
C PRO A 13 12.40 22.78 -0.68
N TRP A 14 11.62 22.68 -1.76
CA TRP A 14 10.34 21.96 -1.69
C TRP A 14 10.60 20.62 -1.01
N PRO A 15 9.72 20.16 -0.10
CA PRO A 15 9.88 18.85 0.49
C PRO A 15 10.03 17.87 -0.67
N VAL A 16 11.16 17.17 -0.71
CA VAL A 16 11.34 16.06 -1.64
C VAL A 16 10.21 15.10 -1.30
N ALA A 17 9.33 14.80 -2.26
CA ALA A 17 8.22 13.89 -2.03
C ALA A 17 8.77 12.58 -1.46
N GLY A 18 8.38 12.30 -0.21
CA GLY A 18 8.86 11.15 0.55
C GLY A 18 8.55 9.83 -0.16
N LYS A 19 9.28 8.77 0.17
CA LYS A 19 9.00 7.44 -0.37
C LYS A 19 7.74 6.89 0.27
N MET A 20 6.80 6.43 -0.55
CA MET A 20 5.49 5.92 -0.11
C MET A 20 5.37 4.43 -0.40
N ALA A 21 4.56 3.71 0.39
CA ALA A 21 4.11 2.36 0.05
C ALA A 21 2.59 2.29 -0.13
N VAL A 22 2.12 1.51 -1.10
CA VAL A 22 0.75 1.00 -1.12
C VAL A 22 0.78 -0.42 -0.58
N VAL A 23 0.14 -0.67 0.54
CA VAL A 23 0.13 -1.97 1.22
C VAL A 23 -1.20 -2.65 0.94
N ARG A 24 -1.18 -3.73 0.14
CA ARG A 24 -2.37 -4.50 -0.23
C ARG A 24 -2.38 -5.85 0.49
N VAL A 25 -3.48 -6.11 1.17
CA VAL A 25 -3.66 -7.31 1.99
C VAL A 25 -4.50 -8.36 1.26
N PHE A 26 -4.23 -9.64 1.52
CA PHE A 26 -5.05 -10.77 1.11
C PHE A 26 -4.89 -11.91 2.11
N ALA A 27 -5.94 -12.71 2.36
CA ALA A 27 -5.96 -13.73 3.41
C ALA A 27 -6.69 -15.02 3.01
N THR A 28 -7.83 -14.89 2.34
CA THR A 28 -8.69 -15.99 1.92
C THR A 28 -8.43 -16.40 0.47
N SER A 29 -8.89 -17.59 0.08
CA SER A 29 -8.79 -18.04 -1.32
C SER A 29 -9.57 -17.13 -2.28
N GLU A 30 -10.64 -16.51 -1.80
CA GLU A 30 -11.41 -15.52 -2.56
C GLU A 30 -10.58 -14.25 -2.79
N GLU A 31 -9.89 -13.75 -1.76
CA GLU A 31 -9.04 -12.56 -1.88
C GLU A 31 -7.78 -12.80 -2.70
N VAL A 32 -7.24 -14.02 -2.72
CA VAL A 32 -6.19 -14.41 -3.69
C VAL A 32 -6.72 -14.30 -5.12
N THR A 33 -7.99 -14.62 -5.34
CA THR A 33 -8.65 -14.45 -6.64
C THR A 33 -8.83 -12.97 -6.96
N TYR A 34 -9.28 -12.14 -6.00
CA TYR A 34 -9.40 -10.69 -6.19
C TYR A 34 -8.06 -10.02 -6.47
N LEU A 35 -6.99 -10.42 -5.76
CA LEU A 35 -5.65 -9.98 -6.07
C LEU A 35 -5.29 -10.29 -7.52
N THR A 36 -5.51 -11.51 -7.97
CA THR A 36 -5.21 -11.90 -9.36
C THR A 36 -6.05 -11.12 -10.39
N GLN A 37 -7.34 -10.90 -10.11
CA GLN A 37 -8.24 -10.14 -10.98
C GLN A 37 -7.84 -8.68 -11.11
N SER A 38 -7.40 -8.06 -10.01
CA SER A 38 -7.01 -6.66 -10.02
C SER A 38 -5.83 -6.34 -10.94
N TYR A 39 -5.01 -7.34 -11.29
CA TYR A 39 -3.99 -7.16 -12.32
C TYR A 39 -4.59 -6.62 -13.62
N THR A 40 -5.79 -7.10 -14.00
CA THR A 40 -6.53 -6.62 -15.17
C THR A 40 -7.40 -5.40 -14.88
N GLU A 41 -7.93 -5.26 -13.67
CA GLU A 41 -8.80 -4.11 -13.34
C GLU A 41 -8.00 -2.80 -13.34
N TRP A 42 -6.76 -2.84 -12.86
CA TRP A 42 -5.88 -1.67 -12.83
C TRP A 42 -5.44 -1.23 -14.24
N GLU A 43 -5.58 -2.06 -15.27
CA GLU A 43 -5.47 -1.62 -16.67
C GLU A 43 -6.63 -0.70 -17.07
N SER A 44 -7.84 -1.01 -16.60
CA SER A 44 -9.05 -0.23 -16.90
C SER A 44 -9.13 1.05 -16.07
N THR A 45 -8.55 1.02 -14.87
CA THR A 45 -8.48 2.15 -13.93
C THR A 45 -7.03 2.38 -13.54
N MET A 46 -6.29 3.01 -14.46
CA MET A 46 -4.84 3.20 -14.38
C MET A 46 -4.42 3.89 -13.06
N PRO A 47 -3.42 3.38 -12.31
CA PRO A 47 -2.99 3.99 -11.06
C PRO A 47 -2.41 5.39 -11.20
N CYS A 48 -1.67 5.66 -12.27
CA CYS A 48 -0.98 6.93 -12.50
C CYS A 48 -1.17 7.40 -13.94
N ALA A 49 -1.00 8.70 -14.17
CA ALA A 49 -1.09 9.27 -15.50
C ALA A 49 0.10 8.89 -16.41
N ASN A 50 1.28 8.61 -15.84
CA ASN A 50 2.53 8.44 -16.59
C ASN A 50 3.31 7.18 -16.14
N PRO A 51 2.92 5.97 -16.60
CA PRO A 51 3.66 4.74 -16.30
C PRO A 51 5.07 4.77 -16.91
N GLY A 52 6.03 4.14 -16.24
CA GLY A 52 7.43 4.04 -16.66
C GLY A 52 8.29 5.22 -16.23
N GLN A 53 7.72 6.24 -15.58
CA GLN A 53 8.50 7.22 -14.83
C GLN A 53 8.82 6.66 -13.45
N SER A 54 10.06 6.86 -12.97
CA SER A 54 10.49 6.42 -11.65
C SER A 54 9.55 6.96 -10.57
N SER A 55 8.71 6.08 -10.03
CA SER A 55 7.76 6.40 -8.97
C SER A 55 8.44 6.22 -7.61
N ASN A 56 8.17 7.13 -6.68
CA ASN A 56 8.58 7.01 -5.28
C ASN A 56 7.62 6.09 -4.48
N VAL A 57 6.74 5.35 -5.16
CA VAL A 57 5.76 4.48 -4.54
C VAL A 57 6.09 3.01 -4.80
N ASP A 58 6.24 2.20 -3.76
CA ASP A 58 6.31 0.74 -3.90
C ASP A 58 4.95 0.09 -3.62
N LEU A 59 4.64 -1.03 -4.27
CA LEU A 59 3.53 -1.91 -3.91
C LEU A 59 4.03 -3.00 -2.94
N ILE A 60 3.38 -3.16 -1.80
CA ILE A 60 3.69 -4.22 -0.83
C ILE A 60 2.49 -5.15 -0.73
N LEU A 61 2.68 -6.42 -1.09
CA LEU A 61 1.68 -7.47 -0.95
C LEU A 61 1.84 -8.19 0.41
N VAL A 62 0.79 -8.22 1.21
CA VAL A 62 0.81 -8.82 2.55
C VAL A 62 -0.15 -9.98 2.62
N TYR A 63 0.39 -11.19 2.78
CA TYR A 63 -0.42 -12.38 3.00
C TYR A 63 -0.63 -12.60 4.50
N SER A 64 -1.87 -12.89 4.93
CA SER A 64 -2.15 -13.14 6.35
C SER A 64 -1.44 -14.38 6.90
N LYS A 65 -1.31 -15.42 6.08
CA LYS A 65 -0.65 -16.68 6.43
C LYS A 65 0.79 -16.70 5.93
N ASP A 66 1.40 -17.89 5.89
CA ASP A 66 2.78 -18.06 5.41
C ASP A 66 2.80 -18.43 3.92
N LEU A 67 3.35 -17.53 3.09
CA LEU A 67 3.55 -17.74 1.65
C LEU A 67 4.40 -18.99 1.41
N ALA A 68 5.38 -19.29 2.28
CA ALA A 68 6.24 -20.46 2.12
C ALA A 68 5.47 -21.80 2.19
N THR A 69 4.22 -21.78 2.66
CA THR A 69 3.38 -22.97 2.82
C THR A 69 2.14 -22.98 1.93
N ASP A 70 1.86 -21.89 1.21
CA ASP A 70 0.68 -21.75 0.35
C ASP A 70 1.09 -21.51 -1.09
N GLY A 71 1.03 -22.57 -1.90
CA GLY A 71 1.40 -22.53 -3.30
C GLY A 71 0.49 -21.66 -4.17
N ILE A 72 -0.78 -21.49 -3.79
CA ILE A 72 -1.73 -20.67 -4.57
C ILE A 72 -1.45 -19.19 -4.31
N ALA A 73 -1.32 -18.81 -3.05
CA ALA A 73 -0.94 -17.44 -2.66
C ALA A 73 0.43 -17.06 -3.23
N THR A 74 1.41 -17.97 -3.17
CA THR A 74 2.74 -17.75 -3.76
C THR A 74 2.68 -17.53 -5.27
N ALA A 75 1.89 -18.34 -5.99
CA ALA A 75 1.74 -18.18 -7.44
C ALA A 75 1.11 -16.82 -7.80
N ALA A 76 0.13 -16.34 -7.01
CA ALA A 76 -0.46 -15.02 -7.21
C ALA A 76 0.56 -13.89 -7.04
N VAL A 77 1.39 -13.94 -5.99
CA VAL A 77 2.49 -12.96 -5.78
C VAL A 77 3.50 -13.02 -6.92
N GLN A 78 3.91 -14.22 -7.35
CA GLN A 78 4.86 -14.39 -8.46
C GLN A 78 4.32 -13.84 -9.79
N SER A 79 3.00 -13.92 -10.02
CA SER A 79 2.37 -13.31 -11.20
C SER A 79 2.54 -11.79 -11.18
N TYR A 80 2.36 -11.15 -10.02
CA TYR A 80 2.60 -9.73 -9.85
C TYR A 80 4.07 -9.37 -10.07
N GLU A 81 5.00 -10.09 -9.43
CA GLU A 81 6.45 -9.88 -9.59
C GLU A 81 6.88 -10.01 -11.06
N SER A 82 6.33 -10.98 -11.78
CA SER A 82 6.60 -11.17 -13.22
C SER A 82 6.08 -10.02 -14.07
N GLY A 83 4.96 -9.40 -13.68
CA GLY A 83 4.44 -8.19 -14.32
C GLY A 83 5.36 -6.99 -14.09
N PHE A 84 5.80 -6.78 -12.86
CA PHE A 84 6.76 -5.72 -12.51
C PHE A 84 8.10 -5.86 -13.24
N ALA A 85 8.58 -7.09 -13.45
CA ALA A 85 9.82 -7.34 -14.19
C ALA A 85 9.73 -6.91 -15.67
N GLN A 86 8.53 -6.90 -16.25
CA GLN A 86 8.30 -6.40 -17.61
C GLN A 86 8.19 -4.87 -17.62
N ASN A 87 7.81 -4.25 -16.50
CA ASN A 87 7.63 -2.80 -16.36
C ASN A 87 6.72 -2.21 -17.44
N GLU A 88 5.67 -2.96 -17.78
CA GLU A 88 4.66 -2.55 -18.75
C GLU A 88 3.36 -2.22 -18.03
N HIS A 89 2.53 -1.39 -18.66
CA HIS A 89 1.20 -1.06 -18.18
C HIS A 89 1.16 -0.41 -16.79
N TRP A 90 0.19 -0.80 -15.93
CA TRP A 90 0.02 -0.20 -14.60
C TRP A 90 1.22 -0.44 -13.69
N THR A 91 2.00 -1.51 -13.91
CA THR A 91 3.16 -1.83 -13.07
C THR A 91 4.23 -0.75 -13.13
N GLY A 92 4.31 -0.02 -14.25
CA GLY A 92 5.18 1.14 -14.40
C GLY A 92 4.77 2.36 -13.56
N CYS A 93 3.63 2.33 -12.87
CA CYS A 93 3.25 3.38 -11.91
C CYS A 93 3.94 3.24 -10.55
N PHE A 94 4.62 2.12 -10.31
CA PHE A 94 5.28 1.82 -9.05
C PHE A 94 6.80 1.70 -9.25
N GLY A 95 7.58 2.08 -8.23
CA GLY A 95 9.03 1.94 -8.21
C GLY A 95 9.50 0.50 -7.99
N GLY A 96 8.64 -0.33 -7.39
CA GLY A 96 8.91 -1.74 -7.17
C GLY A 96 7.77 -2.46 -6.48
N ILE A 97 7.93 -3.78 -6.36
CA ILE A 97 7.05 -4.64 -5.60
C ILE A 97 7.83 -5.37 -4.50
N LYS A 98 7.21 -5.49 -3.33
CA LYS A 98 7.69 -6.28 -2.21
C LYS A 98 6.55 -7.16 -1.70
N ASN A 99 6.89 -8.18 -0.92
CA ASN A 99 5.89 -8.97 -0.22
C ASN A 99 6.40 -9.45 1.15
N PHE A 100 5.47 -9.75 2.06
CA PHE A 100 5.78 -10.50 3.27
C PHE A 100 4.56 -11.27 3.80
N SER A 101 4.82 -12.20 4.71
CA SER A 101 3.81 -13.00 5.42
C SER A 101 3.61 -12.49 6.84
N ALA A 102 2.37 -12.22 7.23
CA ALA A 102 2.01 -11.88 8.60
C ALA A 102 2.04 -13.12 9.53
N LYS A 103 1.92 -14.33 8.97
CA LYS A 103 2.04 -15.62 9.67
C LYS A 103 1.07 -15.76 10.84
N LEU A 104 -0.15 -15.25 10.68
CA LEU A 104 -1.21 -15.41 11.67
C LEU A 104 -1.54 -16.88 11.88
N SER A 105 -1.76 -17.28 13.13
CA SER A 105 -2.26 -18.61 13.44
C SER A 105 -3.74 -18.75 13.01
N PRO A 106 -4.28 -19.97 12.85
CA PRO A 106 -5.70 -20.17 12.55
C PRO A 106 -6.65 -19.52 13.57
N GLU A 107 -6.22 -19.37 14.82
CA GLU A 107 -6.98 -18.70 15.88
C GLU A 107 -6.96 -17.18 15.76
N GLU A 108 -5.91 -16.60 15.18
CA GLU A 108 -5.76 -15.17 14.95
C GLU A 108 -6.44 -14.75 13.64
N ASP A 109 -6.30 -15.58 12.60
CA ASP A 109 -6.72 -15.31 11.21
C ASP A 109 -8.20 -15.64 10.97
N HIS A 110 -9.08 -15.04 11.77
CA HIS A 110 -10.52 -15.22 11.70
C HIS A 110 -11.21 -14.06 10.98
N TYR A 111 -11.99 -14.39 9.94
CA TYR A 111 -12.84 -13.48 9.18
C TYR A 111 -14.28 -14.00 9.26
N ASP A 112 -15.15 -13.22 9.89
CA ASP A 112 -16.57 -13.58 10.08
C ASP A 112 -17.44 -12.43 9.62
N ASP A 113 -17.99 -12.58 8.43
CA ASP A 113 -18.87 -11.63 7.74
C ASP A 113 -20.23 -11.46 8.45
N GLN A 114 -20.61 -12.40 9.33
CA GLN A 114 -21.85 -12.34 10.12
C GLN A 114 -21.62 -12.06 11.61
N GLY A 115 -20.37 -12.03 12.04
CA GLY A 115 -20.00 -11.95 13.45
C GLY A 115 -20.30 -10.62 14.12
N TYR A 116 -20.55 -9.54 13.36
CA TYR A 116 -21.06 -8.27 13.93
C TYR A 116 -22.31 -8.47 14.81
N ALA A 117 -23.17 -9.43 14.45
CA ALA A 117 -24.42 -9.70 15.14
C ALA A 117 -24.29 -10.75 16.27
N THR A 118 -23.29 -11.64 16.21
CA THR A 118 -23.26 -12.87 17.04
C THR A 118 -21.92 -13.19 17.70
N ASN A 119 -20.80 -12.60 17.25
CA ASN A 119 -19.46 -12.92 17.72
C ASN A 119 -18.57 -11.68 17.85
N ARG A 120 -18.27 -11.23 19.08
CA ARG A 120 -17.44 -10.03 19.33
C ARG A 120 -16.01 -10.10 18.76
N HIS A 121 -15.52 -11.29 18.42
CA HIS A 121 -14.16 -11.50 17.89
C HIS A 121 -14.08 -11.48 16.35
N TRP A 122 -15.16 -11.12 15.66
CA TRP A 122 -15.26 -11.13 14.19
C TRP A 122 -14.21 -10.27 13.44
N VAL A 123 -13.55 -9.33 14.14
CA VAL A 123 -12.49 -8.45 13.60
C VAL A 123 -11.07 -8.87 14.01
N SER A 124 -10.85 -10.08 14.53
CA SER A 124 -9.50 -10.45 15.02
C SER A 124 -8.48 -10.54 13.88
N GLY A 125 -8.80 -11.18 12.76
CA GLY A 125 -7.90 -11.31 11.61
C GLY A 125 -7.47 -9.95 11.04
N PRO A 126 -8.42 -9.09 10.61
CA PRO A 126 -8.12 -7.75 10.08
C PRO A 126 -7.30 -6.86 11.03
N ASN A 127 -7.58 -6.93 12.35
CA ASN A 127 -6.82 -6.14 13.32
C ASN A 127 -5.41 -6.68 13.53
N MET A 128 -5.25 -8.00 13.54
CA MET A 128 -3.93 -8.63 13.70
C MET A 128 -3.07 -8.33 12.49
N ILE A 129 -3.59 -8.46 11.26
CA ILE A 129 -2.80 -8.12 10.06
C ILE A 129 -2.41 -6.65 10.03
N PHE A 130 -3.31 -5.74 10.41
CA PHE A 130 -2.99 -4.33 10.53
C PHE A 130 -1.85 -4.09 11.54
N LYS A 131 -1.90 -4.74 12.70
CA LYS A 131 -0.82 -4.68 13.70
C LYS A 131 0.51 -5.14 13.11
N HIS A 132 0.54 -6.28 12.41
CA HIS A 132 1.76 -6.80 11.78
C HIS A 132 2.30 -5.86 10.69
N ILE A 133 1.43 -5.21 9.92
CA ILE A 133 1.82 -4.19 8.94
C ILE A 133 2.47 -3.00 9.64
N VAL A 134 1.83 -2.45 10.67
CA VAL A 134 2.39 -1.33 11.44
C VAL A 134 3.75 -1.71 12.06
N GLU A 135 3.87 -2.90 12.65
CA GLU A 135 5.14 -3.39 13.18
C GLU A 135 6.21 -3.49 12.09
N ALA A 136 5.88 -4.04 10.92
CA ALA A 136 6.79 -4.14 9.78
C ALA A 136 7.24 -2.78 9.25
N MET A 137 6.32 -1.81 9.15
CA MET A 137 6.57 -0.47 8.61
C MET A 137 7.39 0.42 9.56
N PHE A 138 7.13 0.38 10.87
CA PHE A 138 7.78 1.30 11.82
C PHE A 138 8.99 0.71 12.53
N THR A 139 9.00 -0.60 12.78
CA THR A 139 10.02 -1.24 13.63
C THR A 139 10.65 -2.49 13.03
N GLY A 140 10.11 -2.99 11.91
CA GLY A 140 10.46 -4.27 11.32
C GLY A 140 11.13 -4.14 9.96
N ALA A 141 10.72 -5.01 9.04
CA ALA A 141 11.38 -5.22 7.75
C ALA A 141 11.49 -3.97 6.86
N PHE A 142 10.61 -2.98 7.06
CA PHE A 142 10.55 -1.75 6.26
C PHE A 142 10.84 -0.49 7.09
N ALA A 143 11.39 -0.64 8.30
CA ALA A 143 11.65 0.48 9.19
C ALA A 143 12.61 1.50 8.55
N GLY A 144 12.14 2.75 8.43
CA GLY A 144 12.89 3.85 7.83
C GLY A 144 12.99 3.82 6.31
N GLU A 145 12.30 2.90 5.63
CA GLU A 145 12.27 2.85 4.16
C GLU A 145 11.22 3.77 3.54
N TYR A 146 10.11 4.01 4.25
CA TYR A 146 8.97 4.77 3.77
C TYR A 146 8.61 5.88 4.75
N ASP A 147 8.30 7.05 4.23
CA ASP A 147 7.81 8.19 5.00
C ASP A 147 6.30 8.07 5.28
N SER A 148 5.58 7.37 4.39
CA SER A 148 4.14 7.13 4.49
C SER A 148 3.75 5.81 3.83
N PHE A 149 2.60 5.28 4.23
CA PHE A 149 1.97 4.19 3.48
C PHE A 149 0.45 4.34 3.45
N PHE A 150 -0.14 3.89 2.35
CA PHE A 150 -1.57 3.72 2.22
C PHE A 150 -1.91 2.25 2.43
N TRP A 151 -2.78 1.96 3.39
CA TRP A 151 -3.29 0.62 3.60
C TRP A 151 -4.55 0.41 2.76
N MET A 152 -4.46 -0.52 1.81
CA MET A 152 -5.54 -0.94 0.96
C MET A 152 -6.17 -2.21 1.56
N GLU A 153 -7.43 -2.08 2.00
CA GLU A 153 -8.23 -3.21 2.46
C GLU A 153 -8.37 -4.27 1.36
N MET A 154 -8.70 -5.50 1.74
CA MET A 154 -8.64 -6.68 0.87
C MET A 154 -9.65 -6.62 -0.28
N ASP A 155 -10.76 -5.92 -0.07
CA ASP A 155 -11.87 -5.69 -1.01
C ASP A 155 -11.86 -4.27 -1.60
N ALA A 156 -10.84 -3.46 -1.32
CA ALA A 156 -10.73 -2.13 -1.89
C ALA A 156 -10.40 -2.23 -3.39
N VAL A 157 -11.23 -1.59 -4.22
CA VAL A 157 -11.04 -1.52 -5.68
C VAL A 157 -10.99 -0.04 -6.08
N PRO A 158 -10.00 0.40 -6.88
CA PRO A 158 -9.96 1.76 -7.38
C PRO A 158 -11.16 2.07 -8.27
N VAL A 159 -11.81 3.21 -8.06
CA VAL A 159 -12.98 3.66 -8.85
C VAL A 159 -12.68 4.87 -9.75
N MET A 160 -11.48 5.44 -9.63
CA MET A 160 -11.03 6.58 -10.44
C MET A 160 -9.62 6.33 -10.98
N ALA A 161 -9.38 6.74 -12.23
CA ALA A 161 -8.04 6.73 -12.80
C ALA A 161 -7.14 7.73 -12.08
N ASN A 162 -5.83 7.50 -12.12
CA ASN A 162 -4.79 8.31 -11.48
C ASN A 162 -4.93 8.36 -9.95
N TRP A 163 -5.53 7.33 -9.35
CA TRP A 163 -5.73 7.25 -7.90
C TRP A 163 -4.43 7.28 -7.11
N LEU A 164 -3.34 6.74 -7.67
CA LEU A 164 -2.03 6.77 -7.03
C LEU A 164 -1.43 8.18 -7.03
N ASP A 165 -1.61 8.92 -8.12
CA ASP A 165 -1.16 10.32 -8.18
C ASP A 165 -1.86 11.16 -7.09
N LYS A 166 -3.14 10.86 -6.81
CA LYS A 166 -3.90 11.50 -5.73
C LYS A 166 -3.35 11.16 -4.35
N PHE A 167 -3.01 9.91 -4.09
CA PHE A 167 -2.40 9.53 -2.81
C PHE A 167 -1.03 10.17 -2.61
N VAL A 168 -0.22 10.28 -3.67
CA VAL A 168 1.09 10.96 -3.61
C VAL A 168 0.91 12.46 -3.36
N GLU A 169 -0.06 13.09 -4.00
CA GLU A 169 -0.42 14.49 -3.76
C GLU A 169 -0.84 14.72 -2.31
N GLU A 170 -1.78 13.92 -1.78
CA GLU A 170 -2.23 13.99 -0.39
C GLU A 170 -1.08 13.75 0.61
N ALA A 171 -0.19 12.80 0.32
CA ALA A 171 0.98 12.52 1.16
C ALA A 171 1.99 13.67 1.17
N ALA A 172 2.17 14.36 0.03
CA ALA A 172 3.11 15.48 -0.10
C ALA A 172 2.59 16.78 0.56
N GLU A 173 1.27 16.96 0.63
CA GLU A 173 0.64 18.11 1.29
C GLU A 173 0.67 18.02 2.82
N MET A 174 0.91 16.84 3.37
CA MET A 174 0.98 16.62 4.80
C MET A 174 2.39 16.92 5.33
N PRO A 175 2.53 17.79 6.37
CA PRO A 175 3.83 17.98 7.01
C PRO A 175 4.36 16.65 7.56
N ALA A 176 5.68 16.46 7.53
CA ALA A 176 6.42 15.25 7.94
C ALA A 176 6.25 14.88 9.43
N MET A 177 5.04 14.57 9.83
CA MET A 177 4.61 14.28 11.19
C MET A 177 3.67 13.09 11.11
N ASN A 178 4.15 11.94 11.59
CA ASN A 178 3.44 10.73 12.06
C ASN A 178 1.89 10.78 12.14
N MET A 179 1.20 11.03 11.04
CA MET A 179 -0.26 11.17 10.97
C MET A 179 -0.80 10.15 9.99
N ALA A 180 -1.88 9.47 10.38
CA ALA A 180 -2.62 8.61 9.48
C ALA A 180 -3.37 9.47 8.44
N ILE A 181 -3.16 9.18 7.16
CA ILE A 181 -3.88 9.82 6.06
C ILE A 181 -5.13 8.98 5.78
N ARG A 182 -6.29 9.63 5.80
CA ARG A 182 -7.52 9.01 5.30
C ARG A 182 -7.51 9.18 3.79
N GLY A 183 -7.23 8.11 3.05
CA GLY A 183 -7.35 8.15 1.59
C GLY A 183 -8.77 8.56 1.23
N SER A 184 -8.91 9.70 0.56
CA SER A 184 -10.22 10.16 0.11
C SER A 184 -10.55 9.43 -1.20
N PRO A 185 -11.66 8.68 -1.24
CA PRO A 185 -12.05 7.93 -2.43
C PRO A 185 -12.45 8.83 -3.60
#